data_AF-A0A969BXB8-F1
#
_entry.id   AF-A0A969BXB8-F1
#
_cell.length_a   1.000
_cell.length_b   1.000
_cell.length_c   1.000
_cell.angle_alpha   90.00
_cell.angle_beta   90.00
_cell.angle_gamma   90.00
#
_symmetry.space_group_name_H-M   'P 1'
#
loop_
_entity.id
_entity.type
_entity.pdbx_description
1 polymer ?
#
loop_
_entity_poly.entity_id
_entity_poly.type
_entity_poly.pdbx_seq_one_letter_code
_entity_poly.pdbx_strand_id
1 'polypeptide(L)'
;MTTRPASTAPRIYLPPNILRVGENQLGFRSEAVHRDACVLDGSGLWMNIRSDTRVHILTRTDTSDPSARQVNLNGYLNSLTSRADLSNIAFVLGTNDAGGWNAAAKLASGLGAQFDPKIAQRPINMAVAYSDALPEETRTQREVIAVGKASTLLGVMDELNNVLPAPFPQGGDFAIERDAPLQYRAPAEADIGYVQLLLAPWNPRHSVLAIMGSTDAGILSASSALLDPKTRSQISGNLVFVSGEQLVVTDNQRALARAVAAGTAIPTAAIAPAAQPTVQPAGGPPTWIASVLAVTIGALLFIGAVVAFAVISRRRKKIVEEAE
;
A
#
# COMPACT_ATOMS: atom_id res chain seq x y z
N MET A 1 46.35 12.98 -49.83
CA MET A 1 44.96 13.26 -49.42
C MET A 1 44.05 12.27 -50.12
N THR A 2 43.70 11.17 -49.45
CA THR A 2 42.82 10.12 -49.99
C THR A 2 41.41 10.40 -49.49
N THR A 3 40.53 10.82 -50.39
CA THR A 3 39.11 11.05 -50.09
C THR A 3 38.44 9.72 -49.75
N ARG A 4 38.08 9.56 -48.48
CA ARG A 4 37.34 8.41 -47.96
C ARG A 4 35.92 8.43 -48.54
N PRO A 5 35.40 7.33 -49.11
CA PRO A 5 34.05 7.31 -49.68
C PRO A 5 33.00 7.60 -48.59
N ALA A 6 31.96 8.34 -48.96
CA ALA A 6 30.85 8.68 -48.08
C ALA A 6 30.16 7.39 -47.60
N SER A 7 30.36 7.06 -46.32
CA SER A 7 29.67 5.95 -45.65
C SER A 7 28.18 6.27 -45.57
N THR A 8 27.34 5.55 -46.31
CA THR A 8 25.89 5.51 -46.09
C THR A 8 25.66 4.97 -44.68
N ALA A 9 25.16 5.80 -43.77
CA ALA A 9 24.82 5.36 -42.42
C ALA A 9 23.63 4.40 -42.49
N PRO A 10 23.77 3.13 -42.08
CA PRO A 10 22.65 2.20 -42.07
C PRO A 10 21.60 2.66 -41.05
N ARG A 11 20.32 2.66 -41.46
CA ARG A 11 19.19 2.92 -40.56
C ARG A 11 18.64 1.58 -40.09
N ILE A 12 18.63 1.37 -38.78
CA ILE A 12 18.05 0.19 -38.14
C ILE A 12 16.75 0.63 -37.47
N TYR A 13 15.64 0.01 -37.86
CA TYR A 13 14.35 0.25 -37.22
C TYR A 13 14.18 -0.69 -36.04
N LEU A 14 14.05 -0.11 -34.85
CA LEU A 14 13.71 -0.84 -33.63
C LEU A 14 12.18 -0.96 -33.57
N PRO A 15 11.63 -2.18 -33.39
CA PRO A 15 10.20 -2.33 -33.18
C PRO A 15 9.73 -1.52 -31.96
N PRO A 16 8.60 -0.80 -32.01
CA PRO A 16 8.19 0.07 -30.90
C PRO A 16 7.88 -0.70 -29.60
N ASN A 17 7.66 -2.01 -29.68
CA ASN A 17 7.36 -2.90 -28.54
C ASN A 17 8.61 -3.46 -27.82
N ILE A 18 9.83 -3.24 -28.33
CA ILE A 18 11.05 -3.67 -27.63
C ILE A 18 11.51 -2.66 -26.59
N LEU A 19 11.03 -1.41 -26.67
CA LEU A 19 11.31 -0.37 -25.71
C LEU A 19 10.26 -0.43 -24.58
N ARG A 20 10.73 -0.37 -23.34
CA ARG A 20 9.89 -0.27 -22.15
C ARG A 20 9.96 1.14 -21.57
N VAL A 21 8.94 1.52 -20.82
CA VAL A 21 9.03 2.75 -20.00
C VAL A 21 10.10 2.55 -18.94
N GLY A 22 10.99 3.53 -18.79
CA GLY A 22 12.12 3.48 -17.86
C GLY A 22 13.44 3.11 -18.54
N GLU A 23 14.26 2.31 -17.87
CA GLU A 23 15.60 1.95 -18.33
C GLU A 23 15.55 0.92 -19.48
N ASN A 24 16.33 1.18 -20.52
CA ASN A 24 16.50 0.27 -21.65
C ASN A 24 17.99 0.11 -21.94
N GLN A 25 18.41 -1.12 -22.21
CA GLN A 25 19.80 -1.42 -22.56
C GLN A 25 19.94 -1.61 -24.08
N LEU A 26 20.80 -0.79 -24.70
CA LEU A 26 21.20 -0.95 -26.09
C LEU A 26 22.62 -1.52 -26.13
N GLY A 27 22.75 -2.78 -26.54
CA GLY A 27 24.03 -3.46 -26.69
C GLY A 27 24.44 -3.58 -28.14
N PHE A 28 25.73 -3.41 -28.43
CA PHE A 28 26.31 -3.69 -29.74
C PHE A 28 27.22 -4.92 -29.62
N ARG A 29 26.91 -5.97 -30.38
CA ARG A 29 27.73 -7.18 -30.48
C ARG A 29 28.18 -7.35 -31.93
N SER A 30 29.48 -7.55 -32.13
CA SER A 30 30.06 -7.87 -33.43
C SER A 30 30.63 -9.27 -33.38
N GLU A 31 30.26 -10.08 -34.37
CA GLU A 31 30.90 -11.35 -34.65
C GLU A 31 31.51 -11.24 -36.04
N ALA A 32 32.84 -11.22 -36.10
CA ALA A 32 33.59 -11.06 -37.32
C ALA A 32 34.35 -12.35 -37.60
N VAL A 33 34.23 -12.85 -38.83
CA VAL A 33 34.95 -14.03 -39.32
C VAL A 33 35.75 -13.66 -40.55
N HIS A 34 36.98 -14.15 -40.64
CA HIS A 34 37.78 -14.03 -41.85
C HIS A 34 37.12 -14.81 -42.97
N ARG A 35 37.12 -14.26 -44.19
CA ARG A 35 36.63 -14.99 -45.37
C ARG A 35 37.61 -16.06 -45.85
N ASP A 36 38.90 -15.86 -45.56
CA ASP A 36 39.96 -16.78 -45.96
C ASP A 36 40.28 -17.75 -44.83
N ALA A 37 40.25 -19.05 -45.13
CA ALA A 37 40.48 -20.13 -44.16
C ALA A 37 41.92 -20.19 -43.59
N CYS A 38 42.82 -19.33 -44.07
CA CYS A 38 44.25 -19.35 -43.72
C CYS A 38 44.62 -18.41 -42.57
N VAL A 39 43.69 -17.60 -42.05
CA VAL A 39 43.94 -16.71 -40.90
C VAL A 39 43.39 -17.36 -39.64
N LEU A 40 44.30 -17.85 -38.79
CA LEU A 40 43.98 -18.61 -37.57
C LEU A 40 43.71 -17.74 -36.34
N ASP A 41 43.92 -16.43 -36.43
CA ASP A 41 43.67 -15.49 -35.34
C ASP A 41 42.63 -14.41 -35.75
N GLY A 42 41.91 -13.89 -34.76
CA GLY A 42 40.98 -12.77 -34.95
C GLY A 42 41.69 -11.43 -35.19
N SER A 43 42.98 -11.45 -35.53
CA SER A 43 43.78 -10.24 -35.69
C SER A 43 43.28 -9.44 -36.91
N GLY A 44 43.25 -8.11 -36.77
CA GLY A 44 42.82 -7.20 -37.85
C GLY A 44 41.32 -7.08 -38.07
N LEU A 45 40.48 -7.85 -37.36
CA LEU A 45 39.02 -7.68 -37.39
C LEU A 45 38.60 -6.64 -36.35
N TRP A 46 38.08 -5.50 -36.80
CA TRP A 46 37.57 -4.47 -35.91
C TRP A 46 36.29 -3.85 -36.47
N MET A 47 35.41 -3.46 -35.55
CA MET A 47 34.24 -2.65 -35.83
C MET A 47 34.32 -1.39 -34.98
N ASN A 48 34.06 -0.24 -35.58
CA ASN A 48 33.98 1.02 -34.86
C ASN A 48 32.56 1.57 -34.95
N ILE A 49 31.99 1.89 -33.79
CA ILE A 49 30.72 2.62 -33.69
C ILE A 49 31.06 4.08 -33.52
N ARG A 50 30.59 4.88 -34.47
CA ARG A 50 30.88 6.32 -34.47
C ARG A 50 30.10 7.03 -33.37
N SER A 51 30.66 8.10 -32.84
CA SER A 51 30.01 8.96 -31.85
C SER A 51 28.80 9.73 -32.38
N ASP A 52 28.62 9.80 -33.71
CA ASP A 52 27.46 10.43 -34.35
C ASP A 52 26.30 9.47 -34.61
N THR A 53 26.36 8.22 -34.12
CA THR A 53 25.22 7.31 -34.07
C THR A 53 24.11 7.91 -33.19
N ARG A 54 22.90 8.03 -33.74
CA ARG A 54 21.73 8.59 -33.04
C ARG A 54 20.63 7.56 -32.93
N VAL A 55 19.95 7.53 -31.78
CA VAL A 55 18.71 6.79 -31.57
C VAL A 55 17.55 7.79 -31.61
N HIS A 56 16.58 7.55 -32.48
CA HIS A 56 15.38 8.37 -32.55
C HIS A 56 14.21 7.61 -31.92
N ILE A 57 13.77 8.06 -30.75
CA ILE A 57 12.59 7.50 -30.07
C ILE A 57 11.40 8.36 -30.47
N LEU A 58 10.43 7.76 -31.14
CA LEU A 58 9.17 8.43 -31.43
C LEU A 58 8.40 8.57 -30.13
N THR A 59 8.27 9.80 -29.64
CA THR A 59 7.41 10.10 -28.49
C THR A 59 5.96 9.99 -28.93
N ARG A 60 5.21 9.07 -28.32
CA ARG A 60 3.75 9.19 -28.35
C ARG A 60 3.40 10.31 -27.38
N THR A 61 2.96 11.45 -27.91
CA THR A 61 2.22 12.41 -27.09
C THR A 61 0.93 11.71 -26.69
N ASP A 62 0.86 11.25 -25.46
CA ASP A 62 -0.41 10.85 -24.86
C ASP A 62 -1.25 12.13 -24.77
N THR A 63 -2.13 12.31 -25.74
CA THR A 63 -3.25 13.28 -25.67
C THR A 63 -4.36 12.74 -24.77
N SER A 64 -4.12 11.65 -24.06
CA SER A 64 -5.02 11.14 -23.04
C SER A 64 -5.10 12.14 -21.89
N ASP A 65 -6.31 12.38 -21.44
CA ASP A 65 -6.58 13.11 -20.21
C ASP A 65 -5.70 12.53 -19.10
N PRO A 66 -4.84 13.31 -18.43
CA PRO A 66 -3.99 12.80 -17.35
C PRO A 66 -4.80 12.13 -16.23
N SER A 67 -6.10 12.45 -16.09
CA SER A 67 -7.02 11.77 -15.17
C SER A 67 -7.45 10.35 -15.61
N ALA A 68 -7.27 9.99 -16.89
CA ALA A 68 -7.51 8.64 -17.42
C ALA A 68 -6.29 7.71 -17.28
N ARG A 69 -5.18 8.20 -16.71
CA ARG A 69 -3.97 7.42 -16.48
C ARG A 69 -4.21 6.36 -15.40
N GLN A 70 -4.22 5.09 -15.80
CA GLN A 70 -4.28 3.98 -14.84
C GLN A 70 -2.92 3.81 -14.16
N VAL A 71 -2.92 3.70 -12.84
CA VAL A 71 -1.70 3.40 -12.06
C VAL A 71 -1.68 1.93 -11.68
N ASN A 72 -0.49 1.33 -11.73
CA ASN A 72 -0.30 -0.06 -11.33
C ASN A 72 1.00 -0.20 -10.55
N LEU A 73 0.91 -0.81 -9.38
CA LEU A 73 2.02 -1.06 -8.48
C LEU A 73 3.09 -1.96 -9.10
N ASN A 74 2.77 -2.80 -10.08
CA ASN A 74 3.81 -3.56 -10.79
C ASN A 74 4.81 -2.67 -11.55
N GLY A 75 4.38 -1.46 -11.92
CA GLY A 75 5.14 -0.46 -12.67
C GLY A 75 5.52 0.76 -11.82
N TYR A 76 5.39 0.69 -10.49
CA TYR A 76 5.57 1.85 -9.60
C TYR A 76 6.93 2.54 -9.80
N LEU A 77 8.00 1.76 -10.01
CA LEU A 77 9.31 2.33 -10.26
C LEU A 77 9.38 3.15 -11.53
N ASN A 78 8.63 2.83 -12.58
CA ASN A 78 8.74 3.55 -13.85
C ASN A 78 8.43 5.05 -13.69
N SER A 79 7.51 5.41 -12.78
CA SER A 79 7.21 6.79 -12.44
C SER A 79 8.29 7.40 -11.52
N LEU A 80 8.70 6.65 -10.49
CA LEU A 80 9.67 7.11 -9.49
C LEU A 80 11.08 7.31 -10.09
N THR A 81 11.50 6.42 -11.00
CA THR A 81 12.82 6.41 -11.62
C THR A 81 12.86 7.16 -12.95
N SER A 82 11.90 8.05 -13.19
CA SER A 82 11.85 8.85 -14.43
C SER A 82 13.03 9.81 -14.57
N ARG A 83 13.69 10.19 -13.47
CA ARG A 83 14.97 10.89 -13.45
C ARG A 83 16.06 10.06 -12.80
N ALA A 84 17.24 10.03 -13.42
CA ALA A 84 18.39 9.27 -12.92
C ALA A 84 18.99 9.83 -11.62
N ASP A 85 18.73 11.11 -11.29
CA ASP A 85 19.14 11.76 -10.05
C ASP A 85 18.09 11.67 -8.93
N LEU A 86 16.95 11.02 -9.18
CA LEU A 86 15.80 10.92 -8.26
C LEU A 86 15.24 12.28 -7.79
N SER A 87 15.57 13.37 -8.49
CA SER A 87 15.12 14.72 -8.16
C SER A 87 13.62 14.95 -8.32
N ASN A 88 12.91 14.02 -8.94
CA ASN A 88 11.46 14.01 -9.04
C ASN A 88 10.77 13.39 -7.82
N ILE A 89 11.49 12.84 -6.83
CA ILE A 89 10.88 12.18 -5.66
C ILE A 89 10.89 13.11 -4.45
N ALA A 90 9.81 13.07 -3.67
CA ALA A 90 9.75 13.60 -2.31
C ALA A 90 9.18 12.57 -1.34
N PHE A 91 9.85 12.35 -0.22
CA PHE A 91 9.29 11.62 0.92
C PHE A 91 8.45 12.55 1.79
N VAL A 92 7.26 12.11 2.17
CA VAL A 92 6.37 12.81 3.09
C VAL A 92 6.21 11.98 4.35
N LEU A 93 6.61 12.54 5.49
CA LEU A 93 6.75 11.82 6.75
C LEU A 93 6.02 12.55 7.88
N GLY A 94 5.59 11.80 8.90
CA GLY A 94 5.10 12.39 10.14
C GLY A 94 6.24 13.10 10.90
N THR A 95 5.91 14.14 11.65
CA THR A 95 6.89 14.88 12.47
C THR A 95 7.42 14.09 13.67
N ASN A 96 6.69 13.07 14.12
CA ASN A 96 7.04 12.23 15.27
C ASN A 96 6.82 10.74 14.97
N ASP A 97 7.28 10.25 13.81
CA ASP A 97 7.13 8.85 13.40
C ASP A 97 8.49 8.20 13.09
N ALA A 98 9.17 7.73 14.15
CA ALA A 98 10.46 7.06 14.02
C ALA A 98 10.38 5.78 13.17
N GLY A 99 9.26 5.06 13.22
CA GLY A 99 9.01 3.89 12.38
C GLY A 99 8.94 4.27 10.89
N GLY A 100 8.16 5.30 10.58
CA GLY A 100 8.07 5.89 9.24
C GLY A 100 9.42 6.42 8.74
N TRP A 101 10.22 7.08 9.58
CA TRP A 101 11.55 7.57 9.21
C TRP A 101 12.52 6.45 8.86
N ASN A 102 12.54 5.38 9.67
CA ASN A 102 13.38 4.21 9.42
C ASN A 102 12.99 3.52 8.11
N ALA A 103 11.68 3.36 7.88
CA ALA A 103 11.15 2.80 6.64
C ALA A 103 11.50 3.66 5.42
N ALA A 104 11.33 4.98 5.52
CA ALA A 104 11.68 5.92 4.46
C ALA A 104 13.18 5.90 4.15
N ALA A 105 14.04 5.85 5.16
CA ALA A 105 15.49 5.73 4.98
C ALA A 105 15.87 4.44 4.24
N LYS A 106 15.25 3.30 4.59
CA LYS A 106 15.44 2.03 3.88
C LYS A 106 14.98 2.11 2.43
N LEU A 107 13.81 2.69 2.17
CA LEU A 107 13.30 2.91 0.82
C LEU A 107 14.22 3.81 0.00
N ALA A 108 14.63 4.95 0.56
CA ALA A 108 15.57 5.86 -0.08
C ALA A 108 16.89 5.17 -0.43
N SER A 109 17.44 4.36 0.48
CA SER A 109 18.64 3.56 0.23
C SER A 109 18.42 2.51 -0.85
N GLY A 110 17.28 1.81 -0.83
CA GLY A 110 16.96 0.77 -1.82
C GLY A 110 16.67 1.33 -3.20
N LEU A 111 16.08 2.52 -3.29
CA LEU A 111 15.91 3.25 -4.55
C LEU A 111 17.27 3.73 -5.05
N GLY A 112 18.07 4.38 -4.21
CA GLY A 112 19.40 4.87 -4.58
C GLY A 112 20.35 3.76 -5.05
N ALA A 113 20.28 2.57 -4.44
CA ALA A 113 21.08 1.41 -4.83
C ALA A 113 20.74 0.87 -6.24
N GLN A 114 19.58 1.21 -6.80
CA GLN A 114 19.21 0.83 -8.16
C GLN A 114 19.87 1.73 -9.22
N PHE A 115 20.53 2.83 -8.82
CA PHE A 115 21.18 3.74 -9.73
C PHE A 115 22.69 3.67 -9.61
N ASP A 116 23.37 3.59 -10.75
CA ASP A 116 24.81 3.80 -10.81
C ASP A 116 25.10 5.32 -10.94
N PRO A 117 25.68 5.97 -9.92
CA PRO A 117 26.00 7.39 -9.97
C PRO A 117 26.99 7.75 -11.11
N LYS A 118 27.76 6.77 -11.61
CA LYS A 118 28.64 6.98 -12.78
C LYS A 118 27.85 7.20 -14.07
N ILE A 119 26.65 6.63 -14.16
CA ILE A 119 25.75 6.80 -15.30
C ILE A 119 24.97 8.11 -15.16
N ALA A 120 24.50 8.43 -13.96
CA ALA A 120 23.69 9.62 -13.72
C ALA A 120 24.48 10.94 -13.84
N GLN A 121 25.81 10.91 -13.68
CA GLN A 121 26.70 12.09 -13.67
C GLN A 121 26.23 13.22 -12.73
N ARG A 122 25.35 12.88 -11.77
CA ARG A 122 24.69 13.77 -10.83
C ARG A 122 24.49 13.04 -9.51
N PRO A 123 24.58 13.76 -8.37
CA PRO A 123 24.27 13.17 -7.09
C PRO A 123 22.78 12.85 -7.00
N ILE A 124 22.45 11.79 -6.27
CA ILE A 124 21.06 11.49 -5.89
C ILE A 124 20.52 12.65 -5.04
N ASN A 125 19.36 13.17 -5.40
CA ASN A 125 18.74 14.32 -4.75
C ASN A 125 17.26 14.07 -4.50
N MET A 126 16.90 13.43 -3.39
CA MET A 126 15.51 13.23 -2.99
C MET A 126 15.10 14.30 -1.98
N ALA A 127 13.90 14.85 -2.12
CA ALA A 127 13.35 15.80 -1.15
C ALA A 127 12.69 15.06 0.03
N VAL A 128 12.60 15.73 1.17
CA VAL A 128 11.82 15.29 2.33
C VAL A 128 10.98 16.47 2.80
N ALA A 129 9.71 16.20 3.11
CA ALA A 129 8.80 17.15 3.72
C ALA A 129 8.03 16.50 4.86
N TYR A 130 7.61 17.30 5.84
CA TYR A 130 6.69 16.83 6.87
C TYR A 130 5.24 16.91 6.36
N SER A 131 4.40 15.99 6.81
CA SER A 131 3.02 15.84 6.34
C SER A 131 2.13 17.04 6.67
N ASP A 132 2.42 17.73 7.76
CA ASP A 132 1.69 18.89 8.28
C ASP A 132 1.97 20.19 7.50
N ALA A 133 3.07 20.22 6.75
CA ALA A 133 3.52 21.39 6.00
C ALA A 133 4.09 21.00 4.63
N LEU A 134 3.26 20.39 3.78
CA LEU A 134 3.68 19.96 2.45
C LEU A 134 3.94 21.17 1.53
N PRO A 135 5.18 21.37 1.03
CA PRO A 135 5.49 22.49 0.15
C PRO A 135 4.78 22.39 -1.20
N GLU A 136 4.43 23.53 -1.79
CA GLU A 136 3.75 23.58 -3.09
C GLU A 136 4.60 23.00 -4.24
N GLU A 137 5.93 23.12 -4.15
CA GLU A 137 6.85 22.46 -5.08
C GLU A 137 6.69 20.94 -5.03
N THR A 138 6.56 20.36 -3.82
CA THR A 138 6.36 18.92 -3.65
C THR A 138 5.03 18.48 -4.24
N ARG A 139 3.97 19.28 -4.06
CA ARG A 139 2.67 18.98 -4.67
C ARG A 139 2.75 19.01 -6.20
N THR A 140 3.30 20.08 -6.76
CA THR A 140 3.14 20.36 -8.18
C THR A 140 4.20 19.72 -9.08
N GLN A 141 5.38 19.37 -8.55
CA GLN A 141 6.53 18.98 -9.38
C GLN A 141 7.12 17.59 -9.07
N ARG A 142 6.60 16.89 -8.05
CA ARG A 142 7.23 15.67 -7.54
C ARG A 142 6.26 14.51 -7.43
N GLU A 143 6.79 13.32 -7.62
CA GLU A 143 6.22 12.06 -7.18
C GLU A 143 6.35 12.00 -5.65
N VAL A 144 5.26 11.70 -4.96
CA VAL A 144 5.23 11.69 -3.50
C VAL A 144 5.26 10.26 -2.99
N ILE A 145 6.17 9.98 -2.05
CA ILE A 145 6.21 8.74 -1.28
C ILE A 145 5.84 9.08 0.15
N ALA A 146 4.57 8.85 0.53
CA ALA A 146 4.10 9.06 1.88
C ALA A 146 4.39 7.82 2.71
N VAL A 147 5.13 7.96 3.82
CA VAL A 147 5.56 6.81 4.65
C VAL A 147 5.23 7.06 6.10
N GLY A 148 4.47 6.14 6.72
CA GLY A 148 4.19 6.21 8.15
C GLY A 148 2.82 5.66 8.55
N LYS A 149 2.43 5.92 9.80
CA LYS A 149 1.07 5.64 10.26
C LYS A 149 0.10 6.70 9.76
N ALA A 150 -1.11 6.32 9.37
CA ALA A 150 -2.12 7.27 8.90
C ALA A 150 -2.44 8.34 9.97
N SER A 151 -2.44 7.96 11.25
CA SER A 151 -2.62 8.85 12.40
C SER A 151 -1.50 9.88 12.57
N THR A 152 -0.30 9.60 12.05
CA THR A 152 0.88 10.49 12.16
C THR A 152 1.08 11.38 10.94
N LEU A 153 0.50 11.02 9.80
CA LEU A 153 0.56 11.76 8.54
C LEU A 153 -0.51 12.88 8.49
N LEU A 154 -0.54 13.71 9.53
CA LEU A 154 -1.51 14.80 9.67
C LEU A 154 -1.40 15.80 8.52
N GLY A 155 -2.52 16.38 8.07
CA GLY A 155 -2.59 17.33 6.96
C GLY A 155 -2.70 16.64 5.61
N VAL A 156 -1.66 15.93 5.18
CA VAL A 156 -1.66 15.23 3.87
C VAL A 156 -2.76 14.17 3.77
N MET A 157 -3.08 13.50 4.88
CA MET A 157 -4.15 12.49 4.88
C MET A 157 -5.54 13.07 4.63
N ASP A 158 -5.82 14.33 4.98
CA ASP A 158 -7.14 14.92 4.71
C ASP A 158 -7.40 15.04 3.20
N GLU A 159 -6.34 15.29 2.43
CA GLU A 159 -6.38 15.36 0.97
C GLU A 159 -6.39 13.96 0.34
N LEU A 160 -5.54 13.05 0.83
CA LEU A 160 -5.38 11.71 0.26
C LEU A 160 -6.53 10.76 0.60
N ASN A 161 -7.06 10.82 1.82
CA ASN A 161 -7.97 9.79 2.33
C ASN A 161 -9.27 9.65 1.53
N ASN A 162 -9.70 10.71 0.84
CA ASN A 162 -10.90 10.66 0.00
C ASN A 162 -10.70 9.87 -1.30
N VAL A 163 -9.47 9.82 -1.80
CA VAL A 163 -9.09 9.18 -3.06
C VAL A 163 -8.24 7.92 -2.88
N LEU A 164 -7.84 7.60 -1.64
CA LEU A 164 -7.10 6.38 -1.34
C LEU A 164 -7.91 5.14 -1.74
N PRO A 165 -7.26 4.14 -2.36
CA PRO A 165 -7.88 2.85 -2.63
C PRO A 165 -8.52 2.20 -1.40
N ALA A 166 -7.83 2.24 -0.26
CA ALA A 166 -8.32 1.83 1.05
C ALA A 166 -8.12 2.99 2.05
N PRO A 167 -9.14 3.82 2.29
CA PRO A 167 -9.06 4.90 3.26
C PRO A 167 -8.90 4.42 4.69
N PHE A 168 -8.39 5.30 5.55
CA PHE A 168 -8.26 5.12 6.98
C PHE A 168 -9.35 5.92 7.69
N PRO A 169 -10.02 5.34 8.71
CA PRO A 169 -10.85 6.11 9.62
C PRO A 169 -10.03 7.24 10.28
N GLN A 170 -10.69 8.32 10.63
CA GLN A 170 -10.03 9.45 11.28
C GLN A 170 -9.30 9.01 12.55
N GLY A 171 -7.98 9.28 12.61
CA GLY A 171 -7.12 8.90 13.73
C GLY A 171 -6.85 7.40 13.87
N GLY A 172 -7.30 6.56 12.92
CA GLY A 172 -7.07 5.12 12.90
C GLY A 172 -5.96 4.73 11.94
N ASP A 173 -5.24 3.65 12.26
CA ASP A 173 -4.15 3.11 11.44
C ASP A 173 -4.52 1.82 10.69
N PHE A 174 -5.82 1.49 10.67
CA PHE A 174 -6.35 0.36 9.93
C PHE A 174 -7.17 0.85 8.74
N ALA A 175 -6.76 0.45 7.53
CA ALA A 175 -7.48 0.80 6.31
C ALA A 175 -8.78 -0.01 6.17
N ILE A 176 -9.80 0.61 5.58
CA ILE A 176 -11.07 -0.02 5.22
C ILE A 176 -11.23 0.04 3.70
N GLU A 177 -11.43 -1.11 3.06
CA GLU A 177 -11.71 -1.16 1.63
C GLU A 177 -13.19 -0.82 1.38
N ARG A 178 -13.47 0.23 0.60
CA ARG A 178 -14.83 0.74 0.36
C ARG A 178 -15.77 -0.28 -0.31
N ASP A 179 -15.22 -1.18 -1.12
CA ASP A 179 -15.96 -2.09 -1.98
C ASP A 179 -15.72 -3.57 -1.65
N ALA A 180 -15.08 -3.88 -0.51
CA ALA A 180 -14.86 -5.26 -0.11
C ALA A 180 -16.18 -5.92 0.32
N PRO A 181 -16.55 -7.08 -0.26
CA PRO A 181 -17.73 -7.82 0.17
C PRO A 181 -17.63 -8.34 1.62
N LEU A 182 -16.42 -8.35 2.19
CA LEU A 182 -16.14 -8.69 3.58
C LEU A 182 -15.24 -7.62 4.20
N GLN A 183 -15.76 -6.85 5.16
CA GLN A 183 -14.94 -5.97 5.97
C GLN A 183 -14.16 -6.80 6.99
N TYR A 184 -12.90 -7.10 6.69
CA TYR A 184 -12.03 -7.81 7.63
C TYR A 184 -11.62 -6.86 8.75
N ARG A 185 -12.10 -7.11 9.98
CA ARG A 185 -11.57 -6.46 11.18
C ARG A 185 -10.33 -7.21 11.63
N ALA A 186 -9.18 -6.68 11.25
CA ALA A 186 -7.93 -7.12 11.84
C ALA A 186 -7.95 -6.89 13.36
N PRO A 187 -7.31 -7.77 14.16
CA PRO A 187 -7.03 -7.48 15.56
C PRO A 187 -6.29 -6.15 15.68
N ALA A 188 -6.58 -5.37 16.73
CA ALA A 188 -5.98 -4.05 16.95
C ALA A 188 -4.44 -4.08 17.05
N GLU A 189 -3.85 -5.26 17.27
CA GLU A 189 -2.41 -5.49 17.42
C GLU A 189 -1.79 -6.17 16.19
N ALA A 190 -2.53 -6.36 15.11
CA ALA A 190 -1.99 -7.01 13.92
C ALA A 190 -1.00 -6.09 13.19
N ASP A 191 0.18 -6.62 12.86
CA ASP A 191 1.20 -5.94 12.07
C ASP A 191 0.86 -5.97 10.57
N ILE A 192 0.02 -5.02 10.14
CA ILE A 192 -0.44 -4.93 8.76
C ILE A 192 0.21 -3.72 8.10
N GLY A 193 0.82 -3.97 6.94
CA GLY A 193 1.33 -2.99 6.02
C GLY A 193 0.36 -2.74 4.87
N TYR A 194 0.33 -1.51 4.39
CA TYR A 194 -0.50 -1.08 3.26
C TYR A 194 0.39 -0.39 2.23
N VAL A 195 0.31 -0.83 0.98
CA VAL A 195 0.96 -0.18 -0.15
C VAL A 195 -0.13 0.26 -1.12
N GLN A 196 -0.30 1.57 -1.29
CA GLN A 196 -1.34 2.14 -2.14
C GLN A 196 -0.71 3.08 -3.16
N LEU A 197 -1.08 2.94 -4.42
CA LEU A 197 -0.64 3.82 -5.50
C LEU A 197 -1.85 4.52 -6.10
N LEU A 198 -1.75 5.83 -6.24
CA LEU A 198 -2.79 6.67 -6.80
C LEU A 198 -2.19 7.85 -7.56
N LEU A 199 -3.00 8.52 -8.36
CA LEU A 199 -2.64 9.83 -8.89
C LEU A 199 -2.73 10.87 -7.77
N ALA A 200 -1.84 11.85 -7.79
CA ALA A 200 -1.84 12.90 -6.80
C ALA A 200 -3.10 13.79 -6.97
N PRO A 201 -3.88 14.06 -5.91
CA PRO A 201 -5.11 14.86 -6.01
C PRO A 201 -4.88 16.26 -6.59
N TRP A 202 -3.74 16.85 -6.25
CA TRP A 202 -3.36 18.20 -6.62
C TRP A 202 -2.72 18.31 -8.00
N ASN A 203 -2.11 17.23 -8.51
CA ASN A 203 -1.57 17.19 -9.86
C ASN A 203 -1.61 15.75 -10.42
N PRO A 204 -2.58 15.41 -11.29
CA PRO A 204 -2.75 14.05 -11.81
C PRO A 204 -1.62 13.60 -12.75
N ARG A 205 -0.66 14.47 -13.09
CA ARG A 205 0.56 14.06 -13.81
C ARG A 205 1.55 13.32 -12.91
N HIS A 206 1.42 13.50 -11.59
CA HIS A 206 2.23 12.83 -10.58
C HIS A 206 1.42 11.77 -9.85
N SER A 207 2.14 10.82 -9.25
CA SER A 207 1.59 9.77 -8.43
C SER A 207 1.99 9.94 -6.97
N VAL A 208 1.15 9.39 -6.11
CA VAL A 208 1.40 9.23 -4.68
C VAL A 208 1.53 7.73 -4.44
N LEU A 209 2.67 7.32 -3.88
CA LEU A 209 2.87 6.00 -3.32
C LEU A 209 2.76 6.10 -1.79
N ALA A 210 1.65 5.66 -1.24
CA ALA A 210 1.41 5.66 0.19
C ALA A 210 1.80 4.29 0.78
N ILE A 211 2.81 4.30 1.64
CA ILE A 211 3.38 3.14 2.32
C ILE A 211 3.08 3.30 3.80
N MET A 212 2.02 2.65 4.25
CA MET A 212 1.47 2.82 5.58
C MET A 212 1.47 1.52 6.36
N GLY A 213 1.20 1.60 7.66
CA GLY A 213 1.01 0.41 8.47
C GLY A 213 0.26 0.71 9.76
N SER A 214 -0.38 -0.32 10.31
CA SER A 214 -0.99 -0.29 11.64
C SER A 214 0.06 -0.17 12.76
N THR A 215 1.25 -0.72 12.52
CA THR A 215 2.39 -0.71 13.43
C THR A 215 3.68 -0.39 12.67
N ASP A 216 4.75 -0.10 13.40
CA ASP A 216 6.08 0.14 12.81
C ASP A 216 6.60 -1.11 12.04
N ALA A 217 6.26 -2.31 12.53
CA ALA A 217 6.56 -3.57 11.85
C ALA A 217 5.74 -3.71 10.56
N GLY A 218 4.48 -3.29 10.55
CA GLY A 218 3.64 -3.23 9.36
C GLY A 218 4.22 -2.28 8.30
N ILE A 219 4.66 -1.07 8.69
CA ILE A 219 5.28 -0.10 7.77
C ILE A 219 6.56 -0.69 7.15
N LEU A 220 7.42 -1.32 7.96
CA LEU A 220 8.64 -1.97 7.50
C LEU A 220 8.36 -3.14 6.55
N SER A 221 7.32 -3.92 6.82
CA SER A 221 6.89 -5.03 5.96
C SER A 221 6.41 -4.51 4.60
N ALA A 222 5.56 -3.48 4.59
CA ALA A 222 5.11 -2.80 3.37
C ALA A 222 6.28 -2.24 2.55
N SER A 223 7.24 -1.60 3.21
CA SER A 223 8.43 -1.04 2.58
C SER A 223 9.32 -2.12 1.97
N SER A 224 9.52 -3.23 2.69
CA SER A 224 10.37 -4.34 2.23
C SER A 224 9.74 -5.08 1.05
N ALA A 225 8.41 -5.21 1.03
CA ALA A 225 7.67 -5.83 -0.07
C ALA A 225 7.94 -5.13 -1.42
N LEU A 226 8.15 -3.81 -1.41
CA LEU A 226 8.48 -3.04 -2.61
C LEU A 226 9.93 -3.24 -3.10
N LEU A 227 10.85 -3.48 -2.16
CA LEU A 227 12.28 -3.60 -2.43
C LEU A 227 12.71 -5.03 -2.77
N ASP A 228 12.05 -6.05 -2.21
CA ASP A 228 12.37 -7.46 -2.50
C ASP A 228 11.90 -7.83 -3.91
N PRO A 229 12.81 -8.26 -4.82
CA PRO A 229 12.46 -8.70 -6.17
C PRO A 229 11.39 -9.80 -6.21
N LYS A 230 11.39 -10.73 -5.23
CA LYS A 230 10.43 -11.83 -5.17
C LYS A 230 9.02 -11.30 -4.97
N THR A 231 8.85 -10.51 -3.91
CA THR A 231 7.58 -9.90 -3.53
C THR A 231 7.12 -8.91 -4.59
N ARG A 232 8.02 -8.08 -5.10
CA ARG A 232 7.73 -7.09 -6.15
C ARG A 232 7.13 -7.70 -7.41
N SER A 233 7.54 -8.91 -7.80
CA SER A 233 6.96 -9.61 -8.96
C SER A 233 5.48 -10.02 -8.77
N GLN A 234 5.01 -10.05 -7.51
CA GLN A 234 3.65 -10.46 -7.13
C GLN A 234 2.74 -9.25 -6.88
N ILE A 235 3.31 -8.08 -6.63
CA ILE A 235 2.57 -6.83 -6.43
C ILE A 235 1.98 -6.37 -7.77
N SER A 236 0.67 -6.14 -7.81
CA SER A 236 -0.04 -5.57 -8.96
C SER A 236 -1.25 -4.75 -8.49
N GLY A 237 -2.01 -4.18 -9.42
CA GLY A 237 -3.16 -3.34 -9.07
C GLY A 237 -2.71 -2.04 -8.43
N ASN A 238 -3.50 -1.47 -7.54
CA ASN A 238 -3.20 -0.18 -6.93
C ASN A 238 -3.26 -0.19 -5.39
N LEU A 239 -3.52 -1.37 -4.81
CA LEU A 239 -3.57 -1.62 -3.38
C LEU A 239 -2.99 -3.01 -3.08
N VAL A 240 -2.07 -3.08 -2.12
CA VAL A 240 -1.57 -4.32 -1.57
C VAL A 240 -1.57 -4.24 -0.05
N PHE A 241 -2.11 -5.27 0.59
CA PHE A 241 -1.99 -5.52 2.02
C PHE A 241 -0.83 -6.49 2.26
N VAL A 242 -0.01 -6.19 3.25
CA VAL A 242 1.16 -6.99 3.63
C VAL A 242 1.01 -7.41 5.08
N SER A 243 1.09 -8.71 5.36
CA SER A 243 1.09 -9.25 6.73
C SER A 243 2.14 -10.35 6.81
N GLY A 244 3.31 -10.03 7.35
CA GLY A 244 4.48 -10.91 7.26
C GLY A 244 4.84 -11.23 5.81
N GLU A 245 4.78 -12.50 5.44
CA GLU A 245 5.05 -12.97 4.07
C GLU A 245 3.80 -13.03 3.17
N GLN A 246 2.60 -12.81 3.73
CA GLN A 246 1.37 -12.85 2.97
C GLN A 246 1.09 -11.50 2.30
N LEU A 247 0.74 -11.56 1.01
CA LEU A 247 0.33 -10.40 0.21
C LEU A 247 -1.10 -10.61 -0.28
N VAL A 248 -1.96 -9.63 -0.03
CA VAL A 248 -3.29 -9.58 -0.63
C VAL A 248 -3.31 -8.41 -1.59
N VAL A 249 -3.56 -8.70 -2.86
CA VAL A 249 -3.48 -7.73 -3.95
C VAL A 249 -4.87 -7.39 -4.46
N THR A 250 -5.14 -6.09 -4.59
CA THR A 250 -6.43 -5.54 -5.02
C THR A 250 -6.24 -4.51 -6.14
N ASP A 251 -7.11 -4.57 -7.16
CA ASP A 251 -7.23 -3.55 -8.21
C ASP A 251 -8.65 -2.97 -8.16
N ASN A 252 -8.81 -1.82 -7.50
CA ASN A 252 -10.11 -1.15 -7.40
C ASN A 252 -10.33 -0.08 -8.47
N GLN A 253 -9.31 0.24 -9.30
CA GLN A 253 -9.49 1.19 -10.41
C GLN A 253 -10.43 0.63 -11.48
N ARG A 254 -10.44 -0.70 -11.68
CA ARG A 254 -11.41 -1.35 -12.59
C ARG A 254 -12.85 -1.28 -12.08
N ALA A 255 -13.04 -1.36 -10.76
CA ALA A 255 -14.35 -1.22 -10.14
C ALA A 255 -14.85 0.23 -10.25
N LEU A 256 -13.97 1.20 -9.95
CA LEU A 256 -14.27 2.63 -10.06
C LEU A 256 -14.56 3.05 -11.51
N ALA A 257 -13.77 2.59 -12.48
CA ALA A 257 -14.00 2.87 -13.90
C ALA A 257 -15.34 2.30 -14.39
N ARG A 258 -15.76 1.13 -13.90
CA ARG A 258 -17.09 0.57 -14.19
C ARG A 258 -18.21 1.36 -13.54
N ALA A 259 -18.04 1.80 -12.28
CA ALA A 259 -19.03 2.62 -11.58
C ALA A 259 -19.22 4.01 -12.22
N VAL A 260 -18.12 4.65 -12.66
CA VAL A 260 -18.15 5.92 -13.38
C VAL A 260 -18.73 5.75 -14.79
N ALA A 261 -18.34 4.70 -15.52
CA ALA A 261 -18.88 4.41 -16.85
C ALA A 261 -20.36 3.98 -16.83
N ALA A 262 -20.84 3.42 -15.72
CA ALA A 262 -22.25 3.10 -15.52
C ALA A 262 -23.12 4.33 -15.25
N GLY A 263 -22.55 5.55 -15.18
CA GLY A 263 -23.29 6.77 -14.89
C GLY A 263 -23.95 6.78 -13.51
N THR A 264 -23.65 5.79 -12.67
CA THR A 264 -24.02 5.79 -11.28
C THR A 264 -23.21 6.88 -10.62
N ALA A 265 -23.89 7.96 -10.21
CA ALA A 265 -23.38 8.84 -9.19
C ALA A 265 -22.73 7.95 -8.13
N ILE A 266 -21.49 8.28 -7.75
CA ILE A 266 -20.91 7.78 -6.49
C ILE A 266 -22.07 7.87 -5.51
N PRO A 267 -22.54 6.77 -4.90
CA PRO A 267 -23.43 6.93 -3.79
C PRO A 267 -22.60 7.74 -2.80
N THR A 268 -22.83 9.06 -2.76
CA THR A 268 -23.09 9.72 -1.51
C THR A 268 -24.06 8.75 -0.89
N ALA A 269 -23.55 7.86 -0.04
CA ALA A 269 -24.39 7.21 0.92
C ALA A 269 -25.12 8.40 1.49
N ALA A 270 -26.39 8.55 1.09
CA ALA A 270 -27.28 9.40 1.80
C ALA A 270 -27.00 8.96 3.22
N ILE A 271 -26.50 9.89 4.05
CA ILE A 271 -26.62 9.72 5.47
C ILE A 271 -28.13 9.64 5.60
N ALA A 272 -28.66 8.42 5.50
CA ALA A 272 -30.00 8.13 5.91
C ALA A 272 -30.02 8.76 7.30
N PRO A 273 -30.91 9.74 7.55
CA PRO A 273 -31.01 10.33 8.87
C PRO A 273 -31.00 9.14 9.80
N ALA A 274 -29.97 9.09 10.68
CA ALA A 274 -29.66 7.93 11.49
C ALA A 274 -31.01 7.38 11.91
N ALA A 275 -31.35 6.18 11.43
CA ALA A 275 -32.62 5.58 11.78
C ALA A 275 -32.61 5.66 13.30
N GLN A 276 -33.47 6.53 13.85
CA GLN A 276 -33.64 6.62 15.29
C GLN A 276 -33.79 5.18 15.70
N PRO A 277 -33.02 4.70 16.71
CA PRO A 277 -33.08 3.30 17.09
C PRO A 277 -34.57 2.99 17.23
N THR A 278 -35.10 2.24 16.26
CA THR A 278 -36.40 1.65 16.40
C THR A 278 -36.18 0.82 17.63
N VAL A 279 -36.84 1.23 18.70
CA VAL A 279 -36.85 0.52 19.95
C VAL A 279 -37.44 -0.82 19.59
N GLN A 280 -36.57 -1.73 19.21
CA GLN A 280 -36.86 -3.13 19.03
C GLN A 280 -37.41 -3.49 20.40
N PRO A 281 -38.70 -3.88 20.51
CA PRO A 281 -39.22 -4.30 21.79
C PRO A 281 -38.24 -5.36 22.28
N ALA A 282 -37.58 -5.03 23.39
CA ALA A 282 -36.56 -5.85 23.98
C ALA A 282 -37.11 -7.27 23.96
N GLY A 283 -36.37 -8.18 23.33
CA GLY A 283 -36.67 -9.60 23.41
C GLY A 283 -37.02 -9.88 24.85
N GLY A 284 -38.23 -10.43 25.06
CA GLY A 284 -38.78 -10.63 26.40
C GLY A 284 -37.70 -11.21 27.32
N PRO A 285 -37.70 -10.81 28.61
CA PRO A 285 -36.63 -11.18 29.53
C PRO A 285 -36.32 -12.66 29.38
N PRO A 286 -35.04 -13.05 29.27
CA PRO A 286 -34.67 -14.43 29.04
C PRO A 286 -35.40 -15.32 30.06
N THR A 287 -36.29 -16.21 29.58
CA THR A 287 -37.19 -16.98 30.45
C THR A 287 -36.44 -17.88 31.43
N TRP A 288 -35.15 -18.13 31.18
CA TRP A 288 -34.25 -18.84 32.10
C TRP A 288 -34.00 -18.09 33.41
N ILE A 289 -34.12 -16.75 33.44
CA ILE A 289 -33.92 -15.96 34.67
C ILE A 289 -35.03 -16.26 35.68
N ALA A 290 -36.28 -16.43 35.24
CA ALA A 290 -37.38 -16.80 36.11
C ALA A 290 -37.20 -18.21 36.71
N SER A 291 -36.67 -19.15 35.92
CA SER A 291 -36.37 -20.51 36.38
C SER A 291 -35.24 -20.53 37.42
N VAL A 292 -34.18 -19.75 37.21
CA VAL A 292 -33.06 -19.65 38.17
C VAL A 292 -33.52 -18.99 39.49
N LEU A 293 -34.33 -17.93 39.41
CA LEU A 293 -34.87 -17.26 40.61
C LEU A 293 -35.79 -18.18 41.42
N ALA A 294 -36.67 -18.94 40.76
CA ALA A 294 -37.56 -19.90 41.44
C ALA A 294 -36.77 -21.01 42.16
N VAL A 295 -35.71 -21.54 41.55
CA VAL A 295 -34.85 -22.56 42.18
C VAL A 295 -34.09 -21.99 43.38
N THR A 296 -33.55 -20.77 43.28
CA THR A 296 -32.82 -20.16 44.40
C THR A 296 -33.72 -19.83 45.60
N ILE A 297 -34.94 -19.31 45.37
CA ILE A 297 -35.91 -19.07 46.46
C ILE A 297 -36.35 -20.40 47.09
N GLY A 298 -36.61 -21.43 46.28
CA GLY A 298 -36.96 -22.76 46.78
C GLY A 298 -35.85 -23.36 47.65
N ALA A 299 -34.59 -23.24 47.23
CA ALA A 299 -33.44 -23.72 48.00
C ALA A 299 -33.28 -22.97 49.34
N LEU A 300 -33.47 -21.65 49.35
CA LEU A 300 -33.39 -20.84 50.57
C LEU A 300 -34.51 -21.17 51.56
N LEU A 301 -35.74 -21.37 51.09
CA LEU A 301 -36.86 -21.79 51.94
C LEU A 301 -36.66 -23.19 52.50
N PHE A 302 -36.10 -24.11 51.70
CA PHE A 302 -35.78 -25.46 52.18
C PHE A 302 -34.70 -25.45 53.27
N ILE A 303 -33.63 -24.67 53.08
CA ILE A 303 -32.59 -24.50 54.10
C ILE A 303 -33.19 -23.87 55.37
N GLY A 304 -34.03 -22.84 55.23
CA GLY A 304 -34.73 -22.22 56.36
C GLY A 304 -35.61 -23.21 57.13
N ALA A 305 -36.36 -24.07 56.44
CA ALA A 305 -37.21 -25.08 57.06
C ALA A 305 -36.39 -26.16 57.80
N VAL A 306 -35.27 -26.60 57.22
CA VAL A 306 -34.36 -27.56 57.87
C VAL A 306 -33.76 -26.96 59.15
N VAL A 307 -33.32 -25.69 59.11
CA VAL A 307 -32.79 -25.00 60.29
C VAL A 307 -33.86 -24.83 61.36
N ALA A 308 -35.08 -24.41 60.99
CA ALA A 308 -36.19 -24.28 61.93
C ALA A 308 -36.55 -25.63 62.57
N PHE A 309 -36.60 -26.70 61.79
CA PHE A 309 -36.85 -28.05 62.30
C PHE A 309 -35.74 -28.55 63.23
N ALA A 310 -34.47 -28.26 62.90
CA ALA A 310 -33.33 -28.59 63.76
C ALA A 310 -33.36 -27.82 65.09
N VAL A 311 -33.78 -26.55 65.09
CA VAL A 311 -33.93 -25.74 66.32
C VAL A 311 -35.10 -26.23 67.17
N ILE A 312 -36.25 -26.53 66.57
CA ILE A 312 -37.44 -27.03 67.28
C ILE A 312 -37.19 -28.42 67.87
N SER A 313 -36.54 -29.31 67.14
CA SER A 313 -36.19 -30.66 67.64
C SER A 313 -35.16 -30.62 68.77
N ARG A 314 -34.19 -29.68 68.73
CA ARG A 314 -33.27 -29.44 69.86
C ARG A 314 -33.97 -28.87 71.10
N ARG A 315 -34.97 -27.99 70.93
CA ARG A 315 -35.78 -27.48 72.05
C ARG A 315 -36.66 -28.58 72.67
N ARG A 316 -37.23 -29.47 71.86
CA ARG A 316 -38.00 -30.62 72.37
C ARG A 316 -37.14 -31.60 73.17
N LYS A 317 -35.87 -31.82 72.78
CA LYS A 317 -34.95 -32.63 73.59
C LYS A 317 -34.63 -32.01 74.95
N LYS A 318 -34.44 -30.68 75.02
CA LYS A 318 -34.21 -29.99 76.29
C LYS A 318 -35.41 -30.02 77.25
N ILE A 319 -36.64 -29.98 76.75
CA ILE A 319 -37.85 -30.02 77.60
C ILE A 319 -38.11 -31.43 78.17
N VAL A 320 -37.58 -32.49 77.54
CA VAL A 320 -37.70 -33.86 78.05
C VAL A 320 -36.64 -34.18 79.12
N GLU A 321 -35.48 -33.51 79.12
CA GLU A 321 -34.45 -33.63 80.17
C GLU A 321 -34.77 -32.84 81.46
N GLU A 322 -35.72 -31.91 81.44
CA GLU A 322 -36.17 -31.17 82.65
C GLU A 322 -37.45 -31.76 83.28
N ALA A 323 -37.93 -32.90 82.77
CA ALA A 323 -39.13 -33.60 83.25
C ALA A 323 -38.83 -34.98 83.87
N GLU A 324 -37.56 -35.25 84.20
CA GLU A 324 -37.11 -36.41 84.98
C GLU A 324 -36.51 -35.97 86.32
#